data_AF-E0SS29-F1
#
_entry.id   AF-E0SS29-F1
#
_cell.length_a   1.000
_cell.length_b   1.000
_cell.length_c   1.000
_cell.angle_alpha   90.00
_cell.angle_beta   90.00
_cell.angle_gamma   90.00
#
_symmetry.space_group_name_H-M   'P 1'
#
loop_
_entity.id
_entity.type
_entity.pdbx_description
1 polymer ?
#
loop_
_entity_poly.entity_id
_entity_poly.type
_entity_poly.pdbx_seq_one_letter_code
_entity_poly.pdbx_strand_id
1 'polypeptide(L)'
;MTLKRAWNTHLIDVGFNNIVEFFYRLAEVSDKLKSEGIYFRYGPERLPEAITIPEKGTLRVKYGFPVFQKYGVCMDVTNVEQASIAEDAGAVSVMVLDKLPYDVRKSGGVARMASVKRIQEVLESVTIPVMAKVRIGHYMEAVILEQIGIDMIDESEVLTPADEERHINKWLFKVPFVNGARDLGEALRRIYEGAAMIRTKGEAGTGNVAEAVKHMRSIMRDVMSVSNMSEEDRVRRAREIGVPPEILELTARLKRLPVVNFAAGGIATPADAALMMWLGADGVFVGSGIFKSQDPQVRAEAIVLATSMWFDPEIVVEAQAMVSEEKSMMGIDIRQLKPEELLQVRGV
;
A
#
# COMPACT_ATOMS: atom_id res chain seq x y z
N MET A 1 -38.89 30.10 -14.00
CA MET A 1 -38.38 31.20 -14.85
C MET A 1 -36.87 31.01 -14.96
N THR A 2 -36.43 30.42 -16.07
CA THR A 2 -35.09 29.84 -16.22
C THR A 2 -34.07 30.94 -16.53
N LEU A 3 -33.11 31.16 -15.62
CA LEU A 3 -31.98 32.07 -15.82
C LEU A 3 -30.97 31.45 -16.80
N LYS A 4 -31.05 31.81 -18.08
CA LYS A 4 -29.97 31.59 -19.05
C LYS A 4 -28.87 32.62 -18.81
N ARG A 5 -27.75 32.19 -18.21
CA ARG A 5 -26.47 32.93 -18.26
C ARG A 5 -25.97 32.95 -19.70
N ALA A 6 -25.92 34.13 -20.31
CA ALA A 6 -25.27 34.35 -21.60
C ALA A 6 -23.75 34.26 -21.40
N TRP A 7 -23.13 33.19 -21.90
CA TRP A 7 -21.68 33.12 -22.05
C TRP A 7 -21.31 33.95 -23.29
N ASN A 8 -20.65 35.08 -23.06
CA ASN A 8 -20.12 35.92 -24.12
C ASN A 8 -18.81 35.27 -24.62
N THR A 9 -18.90 34.23 -25.44
CA THR A 9 -17.72 33.61 -26.05
C THR A 9 -17.36 34.36 -27.33
N HIS A 10 -16.38 35.26 -27.22
CA HIS A 10 -15.61 35.74 -28.38
C HIS A 10 -14.74 34.60 -28.91
N LEU A 11 -15.35 33.63 -29.58
CA LEU A 11 -14.62 32.64 -30.37
C LEU A 11 -14.17 33.30 -31.66
N ILE A 12 -12.86 33.48 -31.80
CA ILE A 12 -12.23 34.00 -33.01
C ILE A 12 -12.07 32.81 -33.97
N ASP A 13 -12.74 32.85 -35.12
CA ASP A 13 -12.48 31.91 -36.19
C ASP A 13 -11.12 32.23 -36.82
N VAL A 14 -10.12 31.44 -36.47
CA VAL A 14 -8.76 31.58 -36.99
C VAL A 14 -8.56 30.83 -38.31
N GLY A 15 -9.53 30.04 -38.79
CA GLY A 15 -9.45 29.27 -40.02
C GLY A 15 -8.51 28.06 -39.94
N PHE A 16 -8.96 26.90 -40.43
CA PHE A 16 -8.22 25.63 -40.37
C PHE A 16 -6.80 25.73 -40.96
N ASN A 17 -6.64 26.42 -42.10
CA ASN A 17 -5.36 26.56 -42.78
C ASN A 17 -4.32 27.34 -41.95
N ASN A 18 -4.75 28.39 -41.23
CA ASN A 18 -3.83 29.15 -40.38
C ASN A 18 -3.39 28.35 -39.15
N ILE A 19 -4.29 27.53 -38.60
CA ILE A 19 -3.95 26.59 -37.52
C ILE A 19 -2.90 25.58 -38.01
N VAL A 20 -3.13 24.99 -39.19
CA VAL A 20 -2.21 24.04 -39.80
C VAL A 20 -0.86 24.68 -40.06
N GLU A 21 -0.83 25.88 -40.65
CA GLU A 21 0.40 26.63 -40.91
C GLU A 21 1.16 26.97 -39.62
N PHE A 22 0.46 27.36 -38.56
CA PHE A 22 1.06 27.59 -37.25
C PHE A 22 1.78 26.35 -36.73
N PHE A 23 1.13 25.17 -36.77
CA PHE A 23 1.74 23.92 -36.31
C PHE A 23 2.91 23.48 -37.21
N TYR A 24 2.85 23.69 -38.52
CA TYR A 24 3.99 23.43 -39.42
C TYR A 24 5.20 24.30 -39.07
N ARG A 25 5.01 25.61 -38.89
CA ARG A 25 6.09 26.51 -38.50
C ARG A 25 6.64 26.17 -37.11
N LEU A 26 5.79 25.76 -36.19
CA LEU A 26 6.20 25.28 -34.86
C LEU A 26 7.08 24.02 -34.97
N ALA A 27 6.73 23.09 -35.87
CA ALA A 27 7.51 21.89 -36.13
C ALA A 27 8.87 22.21 -36.76
N GLU A 28 8.92 23.12 -37.73
CA GLU A 28 10.19 23.59 -38.33
C GLU A 28 11.11 24.23 -37.29
N VAL A 29 10.56 25.08 -36.41
CA VAL A 29 11.31 25.67 -35.30
C VAL A 29 11.80 24.60 -34.33
N SER A 30 10.96 23.61 -33.99
CA SER A 30 11.33 22.46 -33.17
C SER A 30 12.52 21.69 -33.79
N ASP A 31 12.48 21.42 -35.08
CA ASP A 31 13.54 20.68 -35.78
C ASP A 31 14.83 21.49 -35.88
N LYS A 32 14.74 22.80 -36.11
CA LYS A 32 15.91 23.70 -36.06
C LYS A 32 16.56 23.71 -34.68
N LEU A 33 15.76 23.87 -33.62
CA LEU A 33 16.24 23.82 -32.24
C LEU A 33 16.87 22.46 -31.88
N LYS A 34 16.35 21.35 -32.41
CA LYS A 34 16.95 20.01 -32.26
C LYS A 34 18.31 19.94 -32.94
N SER A 35 18.44 20.49 -34.16
CA SER A 35 19.69 20.49 -34.91
C SER A 35 20.80 21.32 -34.24
N GLU A 36 20.41 22.37 -33.51
CA GLU A 36 21.32 23.24 -32.76
C GLU A 36 21.58 22.73 -31.32
N GLY A 37 20.96 21.61 -30.91
CA GLY A 37 21.15 21.01 -29.57
C GLY A 37 20.48 21.77 -28.42
N ILE A 38 19.61 22.74 -28.72
CA ILE A 38 19.00 23.67 -27.75
C ILE A 38 17.54 23.31 -27.46
N TYR A 39 17.02 22.24 -28.08
CA TYR A 39 15.65 21.81 -27.88
C TYR A 39 15.46 21.14 -26.51
N PHE A 40 14.82 21.87 -25.60
CA PHE A 40 14.47 21.38 -24.27
C PHE A 40 13.35 20.34 -24.38
N ARG A 41 13.68 19.05 -24.14
CA ARG A 41 12.67 17.97 -24.10
C ARG A 41 11.86 18.09 -22.81
N TYR A 42 10.61 18.54 -22.92
CA TYR A 42 9.65 18.48 -21.84
C TYR A 42 8.83 17.19 -21.95
N GLY A 43 9.04 16.26 -21.03
CA GLY A 43 8.34 14.97 -20.97
C GLY A 43 9.28 13.78 -20.78
N PRO A 44 8.80 12.65 -20.23
CA PRO A 44 9.61 11.45 -20.08
C PRO A 44 10.05 10.94 -21.46
N GLU A 45 11.33 10.62 -21.60
CA GLU A 45 11.83 10.00 -22.82
C GLU A 45 11.14 8.66 -23.05
N ARG A 46 10.86 8.36 -24.32
CA ARG A 46 10.37 7.04 -24.71
C ARG A 46 11.41 6.01 -24.28
N LEU A 47 11.00 5.02 -23.50
CA LEU A 47 11.91 3.95 -23.07
C LEU A 47 12.57 3.31 -24.31
N PRO A 48 13.86 2.94 -24.25
CA PRO A 48 14.54 2.28 -25.35
C PRO A 48 13.82 0.98 -25.76
N GLU A 49 13.90 0.62 -27.04
CA GLU A 49 13.25 -0.58 -27.60
C GLU A 49 13.72 -1.89 -26.94
N ALA A 50 14.90 -1.88 -26.34
CA ALA A 50 15.40 -2.96 -25.50
C ALA A 50 15.93 -2.37 -24.18
N ILE A 51 15.43 -2.89 -23.06
CA ILE A 51 15.98 -2.63 -21.74
C ILE A 51 17.29 -3.43 -21.64
N THR A 52 18.43 -2.77 -21.79
CA THR A 52 19.73 -3.28 -21.30
C THR A 52 19.61 -3.69 -19.83
N ILE A 53 20.35 -4.72 -19.41
CA ILE A 53 20.31 -5.39 -18.08
C ILE A 53 19.59 -4.53 -17.02
N PRO A 54 18.39 -4.92 -16.58
CA PRO A 54 17.61 -4.08 -15.69
C PRO A 54 18.39 -3.82 -14.40
N GLU A 55 18.54 -2.54 -14.04
CA GLU A 55 19.11 -2.11 -12.77
C GLU A 55 18.26 -2.68 -11.62
N LYS A 56 18.86 -3.44 -10.71
CA LYS A 56 18.16 -4.12 -9.60
C LYS A 56 18.41 -3.43 -8.27
N GLY A 57 17.40 -3.38 -7.41
CA GLY A 57 17.54 -2.92 -6.01
C GLY A 57 17.81 -1.41 -5.85
N THR A 58 17.67 -0.62 -6.90
CA THR A 58 17.77 0.84 -6.81
C THR A 58 16.56 1.42 -6.05
N LEU A 59 16.71 2.62 -5.50
CA LEU A 59 15.61 3.30 -4.80
C LEU A 59 14.37 3.47 -5.67
N ARG A 60 14.58 3.83 -6.95
CA ARG A 60 13.48 4.00 -7.90
C ARG A 60 12.71 2.71 -8.11
N VAL A 61 13.39 1.58 -8.22
CA VAL A 61 12.75 0.27 -8.38
C VAL A 61 12.00 -0.12 -7.12
N LYS A 62 12.62 0.01 -5.94
CA LYS A 62 11.99 -0.32 -4.66
C LYS A 62 10.74 0.51 -4.40
N TYR A 63 10.80 1.82 -4.60
CA TYR A 63 9.65 2.70 -4.40
C TYR A 63 8.63 2.63 -5.53
N GLY A 64 9.06 2.25 -6.73
CA GLY A 64 8.18 2.07 -7.89
C GLY A 64 7.33 0.79 -7.80
N PHE A 65 7.87 -0.28 -7.23
CA PHE A 65 7.17 -1.57 -7.14
C PHE A 65 5.80 -1.47 -6.42
N PRO A 66 5.68 -0.89 -5.21
CA PRO A 66 4.39 -0.75 -4.53
C PRO A 66 3.41 0.19 -5.26
N VAL A 67 3.88 1.08 -6.14
CA VAL A 67 2.99 1.98 -6.89
C VAL A 67 2.07 1.20 -7.83
N PHE A 68 2.53 0.07 -8.36
CA PHE A 68 1.72 -0.79 -9.24
C PHE A 68 0.63 -1.57 -8.50
N GLN A 69 0.62 -1.54 -7.16
CA GLN A 69 -0.39 -2.22 -6.34
C GLN A 69 -1.49 -1.27 -5.86
N LYS A 70 -1.36 0.04 -6.10
CA LYS A 70 -2.34 1.02 -5.62
C LYS A 70 -3.74 0.71 -6.13
N TYR A 71 -4.73 1.03 -5.29
CA TYR A 71 -6.15 0.79 -5.47
C TYR A 71 -6.53 -0.70 -5.50
N GLY A 72 -5.59 -1.59 -5.18
CA GLY A 72 -5.80 -3.02 -5.11
C GLY A 72 -5.91 -3.58 -3.70
N VAL A 73 -6.14 -4.89 -3.67
CA VAL A 73 -6.19 -5.71 -2.46
C VAL A 73 -5.00 -6.65 -2.46
N CYS A 74 -4.21 -6.65 -1.38
CA CYS A 74 -3.26 -7.72 -1.09
C CYS A 74 -3.88 -8.73 -0.12
N MET A 75 -3.90 -10.01 -0.49
CA MET A 75 -4.57 -11.06 0.29
C MET A 75 -3.59 -11.95 1.07
N ASP A 76 -3.79 -12.12 2.38
CA ASP A 76 -3.02 -13.09 3.16
C ASP A 76 -3.46 -14.52 2.82
N VAL A 77 -2.52 -15.39 2.45
CA VAL A 77 -2.76 -16.78 2.04
C VAL A 77 -1.84 -17.75 2.79
N THR A 78 -2.29 -19.00 2.98
CA THR A 78 -1.52 -20.05 3.65
C THR A 78 -1.27 -21.27 2.78
N ASN A 79 -1.82 -21.33 1.56
CA ASN A 79 -1.63 -22.42 0.61
C ASN A 79 -1.91 -21.96 -0.83
N VAL A 80 -1.64 -22.83 -1.79
CA VAL A 80 -1.84 -22.59 -3.23
C VAL A 80 -3.30 -22.32 -3.59
N GLU A 81 -4.25 -23.06 -3.01
CA GLU A 81 -5.68 -22.89 -3.30
C GLU A 81 -6.16 -21.47 -2.96
N GLN A 82 -5.76 -20.94 -1.79
CA GLN A 82 -6.07 -19.57 -1.39
C GLN A 82 -5.39 -18.54 -2.29
N ALA A 83 -4.16 -18.82 -2.74
CA ALA A 83 -3.44 -17.95 -3.68
C ALA A 83 -4.15 -17.88 -5.04
N SER A 84 -4.60 -19.01 -5.57
CA SER A 84 -5.39 -19.05 -6.81
C SER A 84 -6.72 -18.31 -6.66
N ILE A 85 -7.45 -18.50 -5.55
CA ILE A 85 -8.68 -17.74 -5.27
C ILE A 85 -8.40 -16.24 -5.24
N ALA A 86 -7.30 -15.81 -4.62
CA ALA A 86 -6.93 -14.41 -4.55
C ALA A 86 -6.63 -13.83 -5.94
N GLU A 87 -5.87 -14.54 -6.76
CA GLU A 87 -5.55 -14.15 -8.14
C GLU A 87 -6.81 -14.07 -9.02
N ASP A 88 -7.66 -15.10 -8.99
CA ASP A 88 -8.91 -15.16 -9.75
C ASP A 88 -9.87 -14.02 -9.35
N ALA A 89 -9.90 -13.65 -8.06
CA ALA A 89 -10.71 -12.55 -7.55
C ALA A 89 -10.17 -11.16 -7.94
N GLY A 90 -8.95 -11.06 -8.49
CA GLY A 90 -8.32 -9.80 -8.89
C GLY A 90 -7.46 -9.14 -7.81
N ALA A 91 -6.90 -9.91 -6.87
CA ALA A 91 -5.88 -9.40 -5.96
C ALA A 91 -4.66 -8.87 -6.74
N VAL A 92 -4.08 -7.76 -6.30
CA VAL A 92 -2.86 -7.20 -6.91
C VAL A 92 -1.58 -7.86 -6.42
N SER A 93 -1.68 -8.63 -5.32
CA SER A 93 -0.59 -9.42 -4.75
C SER A 93 -1.12 -10.34 -3.66
N VAL A 94 -0.35 -11.37 -3.30
CA VAL A 94 -0.62 -12.24 -2.15
C VAL A 94 0.47 -12.11 -1.09
N MET A 95 0.11 -12.32 0.16
CA MET A 95 1.02 -12.32 1.31
C MET A 95 1.03 -13.72 1.92
N VAL A 96 2.17 -14.41 1.89
CA VAL A 96 2.31 -15.79 2.37
C VAL A 96 2.71 -15.82 3.84
N LEU A 97 1.99 -16.63 4.62
CA LEU A 97 2.22 -16.84 6.05
C LEU A 97 1.92 -18.28 6.46
N ASP A 98 2.44 -18.67 7.63
CA ASP A 98 2.18 -20.02 8.15
C ASP A 98 0.73 -20.20 8.61
N LYS A 99 0.18 -19.17 9.27
CA LYS A 99 -1.17 -19.16 9.83
C LYS A 99 -1.75 -17.77 9.74
N LEU A 100 -3.04 -17.67 9.41
CA LEU A 100 -3.75 -16.40 9.36
C LEU A 100 -3.74 -15.71 10.73
N PRO A 101 -3.76 -14.36 10.81
CA PRO A 101 -3.71 -13.65 12.08
C PRO A 101 -4.76 -14.12 13.12
N TYR A 102 -5.97 -14.46 12.67
CA TYR A 102 -7.00 -15.06 13.51
C TYR A 102 -6.57 -16.38 14.17
N ASP A 103 -5.87 -17.25 13.42
CA ASP A 103 -5.36 -18.52 13.96
C ASP A 103 -4.14 -18.32 14.85
N VAL A 104 -3.27 -17.35 14.53
CA VAL A 104 -2.11 -16.99 15.36
C VAL A 104 -2.57 -16.62 16.77
N ARG A 105 -3.66 -15.85 16.89
CA ARG A 105 -4.27 -15.51 18.18
C ARG A 105 -4.75 -16.75 18.93
N LYS A 106 -5.47 -17.65 18.26
CA LYS A 106 -6.02 -18.86 18.88
C LYS A 106 -4.97 -19.86 19.31
N SER A 107 -3.93 -20.06 18.50
CA SER A 107 -2.91 -21.08 18.79
C SER A 107 -1.94 -20.65 19.89
N GLY A 108 -1.82 -19.35 20.14
CA GLY A 108 -0.76 -18.80 20.98
C GLY A 108 0.64 -19.19 20.48
N GLY A 109 1.65 -19.03 21.34
CA GLY A 109 3.02 -19.43 21.06
C GLY A 109 3.78 -18.48 20.14
N VAL A 110 4.86 -18.98 19.54
CA VAL A 110 5.79 -18.19 18.72
C VAL A 110 5.43 -18.31 17.25
N ALA A 111 4.98 -17.21 16.65
CA ALA A 111 4.73 -17.09 15.22
C ALA A 111 6.01 -16.66 14.48
N ARG A 112 6.38 -17.37 13.40
CA ARG A 112 7.63 -17.19 12.64
C ARG A 112 7.34 -17.03 11.14
N MET A 113 8.38 -16.80 10.34
CA MET A 113 8.32 -16.87 8.87
C MET A 113 7.72 -18.20 8.41
N ALA A 114 6.93 -18.17 7.33
CA ALA A 114 6.41 -19.38 6.70
C ALA A 114 7.54 -20.30 6.21
N SER A 115 7.25 -21.59 6.05
CA SER A 115 8.23 -22.53 5.51
C SER A 115 8.59 -22.15 4.08
N VAL A 116 9.88 -22.24 3.73
CA VAL A 116 10.37 -21.92 2.38
C VAL A 116 9.61 -22.72 1.33
N LYS A 117 9.38 -24.01 1.59
CA LYS A 117 8.60 -24.89 0.70
C LYS A 117 7.22 -24.31 0.37
N ARG A 118 6.47 -23.84 1.36
CA ARG A 118 5.15 -23.24 1.15
C ARG A 118 5.21 -21.95 0.34
N ILE A 119 6.22 -21.12 0.60
CA ILE A 119 6.40 -19.86 -0.14
C ILE A 119 6.70 -20.17 -1.61
N GLN A 120 7.58 -21.14 -1.87
CA GLN A 120 7.90 -21.59 -3.23
C GLN A 120 6.69 -22.19 -3.96
N GLU A 121 5.90 -23.01 -3.28
CA GLU A 121 4.65 -23.56 -3.85
C GLU A 121 3.70 -22.44 -4.31
N VAL A 122 3.56 -21.37 -3.54
CA VAL A 122 2.72 -20.21 -3.93
C VAL A 122 3.37 -19.39 -5.04
N LEU A 123 4.68 -19.12 -4.96
CA LEU A 123 5.44 -18.42 -6.01
C LEU A 123 5.31 -19.09 -7.38
N GLU A 124 5.27 -20.43 -7.40
CA GLU A 124 5.16 -21.20 -8.65
C GLU A 124 3.70 -21.29 -9.15
N SER A 125 2.70 -20.99 -8.31
CA SER A 125 1.29 -21.21 -8.62
C SER A 125 0.54 -19.99 -9.16
N VAL A 126 1.00 -18.77 -8.87
CA VAL A 126 0.32 -17.52 -9.27
C VAL A 126 1.24 -16.61 -10.09
N THR A 127 0.65 -15.71 -10.87
CA THR A 127 1.37 -14.74 -11.70
C THR A 127 1.46 -13.35 -11.08
N ILE A 128 0.62 -13.06 -10.09
CA ILE A 128 0.66 -11.82 -9.30
C ILE A 128 1.80 -11.84 -8.27
N PRO A 129 2.33 -10.66 -7.86
CA PRO A 129 3.41 -10.58 -6.89
C PRO A 129 3.14 -11.31 -5.58
N VAL A 130 4.16 -12.00 -5.08
CA VAL A 130 4.12 -12.76 -3.84
C VAL A 130 4.98 -12.07 -2.80
N MET A 131 4.38 -11.81 -1.65
CA MET A 131 5.02 -11.23 -0.47
C MET A 131 5.10 -12.27 0.64
N ALA A 132 5.99 -12.07 1.61
CA ALA A 132 6.01 -12.91 2.80
C ALA A 132 6.45 -12.13 4.05
N LYS A 133 6.00 -12.62 5.21
CA LYS A 133 6.25 -11.98 6.50
C LYS A 133 7.54 -12.48 7.17
N VAL A 134 8.26 -11.56 7.78
CA VAL A 134 9.38 -11.83 8.70
C VAL A 134 9.09 -11.22 10.06
N ARG A 135 9.71 -11.79 11.10
CA ARG A 135 9.64 -11.22 12.45
C ARG A 135 10.39 -9.89 12.51
N ILE A 136 9.89 -8.96 13.31
CA ILE A 136 10.56 -7.69 13.60
C ILE A 136 12.00 -7.96 14.07
N GLY A 137 12.97 -7.32 13.40
CA GLY A 137 14.39 -7.44 13.69
C GLY A 137 15.08 -8.69 13.14
N HIS A 138 14.35 -9.63 12.53
CA HIS A 138 14.91 -10.91 12.13
C HIS A 138 15.62 -10.87 10.77
N TYR A 139 16.79 -10.23 10.72
CA TYR A 139 17.60 -10.04 9.51
C TYR A 139 17.77 -11.32 8.67
N MET A 140 18.07 -12.47 9.30
CA MET A 140 18.30 -13.72 8.57
C MET A 140 17.04 -14.32 7.94
N GLU A 141 15.84 -14.01 8.45
CA GLU A 141 14.59 -14.43 7.79
C GLU A 141 14.42 -13.62 6.50
N ALA A 142 14.71 -12.32 6.56
CA ALA A 142 14.66 -11.47 5.37
C ALA A 142 15.70 -11.86 4.31
N VAL A 143 16.93 -12.25 4.72
CA VAL A 143 17.94 -12.77 3.79
C VAL A 143 17.43 -14.02 3.07
N ILE A 144 16.82 -14.96 3.79
CA ILE A 144 16.24 -16.16 3.19
C ILE A 144 15.16 -15.79 2.17
N LEU A 145 14.23 -14.90 2.53
CA LEU A 145 13.16 -14.48 1.63
C LEU A 145 13.67 -13.77 0.36
N GLU A 146 14.69 -12.93 0.48
CA GLU A 146 15.32 -12.30 -0.68
C GLU A 146 15.98 -13.34 -1.60
N GLN A 147 16.64 -14.36 -1.04
CA GLN A 147 17.32 -15.39 -1.84
C GLN A 147 16.35 -16.30 -2.61
N ILE A 148 15.16 -16.55 -2.06
CA ILE A 148 14.13 -17.35 -2.75
C ILE A 148 13.30 -16.53 -3.76
N GLY A 149 13.58 -15.23 -3.89
CA GLY A 149 12.98 -14.38 -4.92
C GLY A 149 11.60 -13.86 -4.59
N ILE A 150 11.31 -13.57 -3.31
CA ILE A 150 10.06 -12.88 -2.94
C ILE A 150 10.03 -11.46 -3.54
N ASP A 151 8.85 -10.96 -3.90
CA ASP A 151 8.71 -9.65 -4.53
C ASP A 151 8.74 -8.48 -3.52
N MET A 152 8.26 -8.72 -2.29
CA MET A 152 8.35 -7.77 -1.18
C MET A 152 8.29 -8.48 0.17
N ILE A 153 9.03 -7.96 1.15
CA ILE A 153 9.05 -8.49 2.52
C ILE A 153 8.19 -7.62 3.44
N ASP A 154 7.35 -8.24 4.26
CA ASP A 154 6.63 -7.55 5.34
C ASP A 154 7.29 -7.84 6.68
N GLU A 155 7.96 -6.85 7.25
CA GLU A 155 8.47 -6.95 8.61
C GLU A 155 7.33 -6.64 9.59
N SER A 156 6.75 -7.72 10.12
CA SER A 156 5.37 -7.72 10.58
C SER A 156 5.24 -7.93 12.09
N GLU A 157 4.52 -7.03 12.74
CA GLU A 157 4.10 -7.06 14.15
C GLU A 157 3.18 -8.24 14.50
N VAL A 158 2.54 -8.84 13.49
CA VAL A 158 1.69 -10.04 13.67
C VAL A 158 2.52 -11.25 14.09
N LEU A 159 3.78 -11.33 13.65
CA LEU A 159 4.69 -12.38 14.07
C LEU A 159 5.31 -12.03 15.43
N THR A 160 5.89 -13.01 16.12
CA THR A 160 6.55 -12.76 17.41
C THR A 160 7.85 -11.99 17.14
N PRO A 161 8.07 -10.77 17.68
CA PRO A 161 9.31 -10.03 17.46
C PRO A 161 10.55 -10.86 17.81
N ALA A 162 11.60 -10.71 17.01
CA ALA A 162 12.89 -11.36 17.27
C ALA A 162 13.87 -10.39 17.95
N ASP A 163 13.74 -9.10 17.66
CA ASP A 163 14.42 -8.00 18.35
C ASP A 163 13.32 -7.00 18.78
N GLU A 164 13.29 -6.67 20.07
CA GLU A 164 12.30 -5.74 20.64
C GLU A 164 12.77 -4.28 20.57
N GLU A 165 14.05 -4.04 20.28
CA GLU A 165 14.66 -2.72 20.27
C GLU A 165 14.90 -2.20 18.85
N ARG A 166 15.00 -3.08 17.85
CA ARG A 166 15.47 -2.71 16.50
C ARG A 166 14.70 -3.42 15.40
N HIS A 167 14.33 -2.65 14.38
CA HIS A 167 13.88 -3.19 13.10
C HIS A 167 15.08 -3.49 12.19
N ILE A 168 14.83 -4.27 11.14
CA ILE A 168 15.82 -4.58 10.11
C ILE A 168 16.28 -3.29 9.40
N ASN A 169 17.60 -3.15 9.18
CA ASN A 169 18.14 -2.16 8.26
C ASN A 169 17.85 -2.58 6.81
N LYS A 170 16.79 -2.02 6.20
CA LYS A 170 16.27 -2.44 4.89
C LYS A 170 17.09 -1.90 3.73
N TRP A 171 17.97 -0.92 3.98
CA TRP A 171 18.89 -0.39 2.98
C TRP A 171 19.87 -1.45 2.47
N LEU A 172 20.13 -2.50 3.26
CA LEU A 172 21.05 -3.60 2.92
C LEU A 172 20.47 -4.58 1.89
N PHE A 173 19.17 -4.54 1.64
CA PHE A 173 18.47 -5.48 0.77
C PHE A 173 18.23 -4.86 -0.60
N LYS A 174 18.02 -5.68 -1.63
CA LYS A 174 17.52 -5.26 -2.95
C LYS A 174 16.00 -5.35 -3.01
N VAL A 175 15.42 -6.37 -2.37
CA VAL A 175 13.96 -6.53 -2.26
C VAL A 175 13.34 -5.38 -1.44
N PRO A 176 12.18 -4.82 -1.85
CA PRO A 176 11.49 -3.80 -1.08
C PRO A 176 10.88 -4.37 0.20
N PHE A 177 10.59 -3.46 1.15
CA PHE A 177 9.95 -3.80 2.42
C PHE A 177 8.66 -3.01 2.63
N VAL A 178 7.68 -3.65 3.25
CA VAL A 178 6.53 -3.01 3.88
C VAL A 178 6.61 -3.15 5.39
N ASN A 179 6.18 -2.13 6.11
CA ASN A 179 6.10 -2.13 7.57
C ASN A 179 4.76 -1.57 8.06
N GLY A 180 4.32 -2.07 9.21
CA GLY A 180 3.16 -1.53 9.93
C GLY A 180 3.48 -0.24 10.71
N ALA A 181 2.55 0.72 10.70
CA ALA A 181 2.61 1.93 11.53
C ALA A 181 1.25 2.29 12.15
N ARG A 182 1.27 2.94 13.31
CA ARG A 182 0.07 3.47 14.01
C ARG A 182 -0.09 4.98 13.91
N ASP A 183 1.01 5.68 13.71
CA ASP A 183 1.09 7.13 13.67
C ASP A 183 2.20 7.58 12.71
N LEU A 184 2.30 8.90 12.51
CA LEU A 184 3.28 9.49 11.61
C LEU A 184 4.73 9.23 12.05
N GLY A 185 5.00 9.23 13.36
CA GLY A 185 6.34 8.98 13.89
C GLY A 185 6.82 7.57 13.54
N GLU A 186 6.02 6.55 13.85
CA GLU A 186 6.31 5.17 13.45
C GLU A 186 6.51 5.06 11.94
N ALA A 187 5.59 5.60 11.13
CA ALA A 187 5.68 5.50 9.67
C ALA A 187 6.99 6.08 9.13
N LEU A 188 7.37 7.29 9.55
CA LEU A 188 8.59 7.94 9.08
C LEU A 188 9.87 7.27 9.61
N ARG A 189 9.88 6.70 10.81
CA ARG A 189 11.01 5.89 11.29
C ARG A 189 11.21 4.64 10.42
N ARG A 190 10.13 3.94 10.07
CA ARG A 190 10.20 2.77 9.17
C ARG A 190 10.70 3.13 7.77
N ILE A 191 10.25 4.25 7.21
CA ILE A 191 10.73 4.74 5.91
C ILE A 191 12.21 5.12 6.00
N TYR A 192 12.64 5.75 7.10
CA TYR A 192 14.05 6.07 7.32
C TYR A 192 14.95 4.83 7.46
N GLU A 193 14.42 3.73 8.00
CA GLU A 193 15.08 2.42 8.02
C GLU A 193 15.07 1.70 6.66
N GLY A 194 14.42 2.29 5.65
CA GLY A 194 14.42 1.85 4.25
C GLY A 194 13.13 1.17 3.78
N ALA A 195 12.00 1.31 4.50
CA ALA A 195 10.72 0.77 4.04
C ALA A 195 10.26 1.48 2.76
N ALA A 196 9.84 0.68 1.78
CA ALA A 196 9.35 1.15 0.49
C ALA A 196 7.82 1.34 0.45
N MET A 197 7.14 0.82 1.47
CA MET A 197 5.70 0.87 1.64
C MET A 197 5.37 0.87 3.13
N ILE A 198 4.28 1.52 3.50
CA ILE A 198 3.70 1.49 4.85
C ILE A 198 2.31 0.88 4.76
N ARG A 199 1.89 0.22 5.84
CA ARG A 199 0.50 -0.14 6.09
C ARG A 199 0.10 0.25 7.51
N THR A 200 -1.18 0.47 7.77
CA THR A 200 -1.64 0.53 9.17
C THR A 200 -1.39 -0.80 9.86
N LYS A 201 -1.12 -0.80 11.17
CA LYS A 201 -1.11 -2.07 11.93
C LYS A 201 -2.53 -2.63 12.06
N GLY A 202 -3.45 -1.76 12.49
CA GLY A 202 -4.80 -2.15 12.90
C GLY A 202 -4.75 -3.23 13.98
N GLU A 203 -5.84 -3.94 14.25
CA GLU A 203 -5.81 -5.12 15.13
C GLU A 203 -6.02 -6.39 14.29
N ALA A 204 -4.93 -6.96 13.77
CA ALA A 204 -5.00 -8.05 12.82
C ALA A 204 -5.74 -9.28 13.38
N GLY A 205 -6.63 -9.89 12.59
CA GLY A 205 -7.34 -11.11 12.99
C GLY A 205 -8.54 -10.91 13.94
N THR A 206 -8.97 -9.69 14.23
CA THR A 206 -10.17 -9.44 15.05
C THR A 206 -11.46 -9.26 14.24
N GLY A 207 -11.37 -9.05 12.92
CA GLY A 207 -12.52 -8.66 12.11
C GLY A 207 -13.12 -7.30 12.50
N ASN A 208 -12.36 -6.45 13.21
CA ASN A 208 -12.80 -5.13 13.64
C ASN A 208 -11.87 -4.04 13.08
N VAL A 209 -12.38 -3.27 12.12
CA VAL A 209 -11.62 -2.22 11.40
C VAL A 209 -11.30 -0.98 12.24
N ALA A 210 -11.85 -0.85 13.45
CA ALA A 210 -11.77 0.39 14.25
C ALA A 210 -10.33 0.88 14.50
N GLU A 211 -9.39 -0.01 14.82
CA GLU A 211 -7.99 0.39 15.05
C GLU A 211 -7.30 0.77 13.73
N ALA A 212 -7.63 0.13 12.60
CA ALA A 212 -7.11 0.55 11.29
C ALA A 212 -7.60 1.97 10.93
N VAL A 213 -8.89 2.27 11.17
CA VAL A 213 -9.47 3.62 11.02
C VAL A 213 -8.73 4.63 11.90
N LYS A 214 -8.50 4.29 13.17
CA LYS A 214 -7.79 5.15 14.13
C LYS A 214 -6.37 5.46 13.66
N HIS A 215 -5.62 4.46 13.23
CA HIS A 215 -4.26 4.65 12.71
C HIS A 215 -4.24 5.49 11.44
N MET A 216 -5.10 5.17 10.47
CA MET A 216 -5.17 5.90 9.21
C MET A 216 -5.51 7.38 9.47
N ARG A 217 -6.51 7.66 10.29
CA ARG A 217 -6.85 9.03 10.69
C ARG A 217 -5.72 9.73 11.42
N SER A 218 -5.00 9.02 12.30
CA SER A 218 -3.85 9.59 13.02
C SER A 218 -2.75 10.02 12.06
N ILE A 219 -2.34 9.13 11.15
CA ILE A 219 -1.33 9.40 10.13
C ILE A 219 -1.76 10.58 9.25
N MET A 220 -2.97 10.52 8.67
CA MET A 220 -3.45 11.55 7.73
C MET A 220 -3.65 12.92 8.39
N ARG A 221 -4.15 12.95 9.63
CA ARG A 221 -4.27 14.19 10.43
C ARG A 221 -2.90 14.79 10.68
N ASP A 222 -1.93 13.98 11.12
CA ASP A 222 -0.60 14.46 11.45
C ASP A 222 0.15 14.94 10.20
N VAL A 223 0.00 14.25 9.06
CA VAL A 223 0.50 14.72 7.75
C VAL A 223 -0.05 16.10 7.40
N MET A 224 -1.37 16.31 7.52
CA MET A 224 -1.93 17.64 7.25
C MET A 224 -1.50 18.69 8.28
N SER A 225 -1.33 18.30 9.54
CA SER A 225 -0.83 19.21 10.57
C SER A 225 0.57 19.72 10.21
N VAL A 226 1.51 18.81 9.93
CA VAL A 226 2.90 19.20 9.58
C VAL A 226 3.00 19.96 8.26
N SER A 227 2.10 19.67 7.31
CA SER A 227 2.03 20.39 6.03
C SER A 227 1.66 21.87 6.17
N ASN A 228 1.04 22.26 7.30
CA ASN A 228 0.63 23.63 7.58
C ASN A 228 1.49 24.32 8.65
N MET A 229 2.47 23.63 9.23
CA MET A 229 3.42 24.22 10.20
C MET A 229 4.45 25.13 9.49
N SER A 230 5.08 26.05 10.23
CA SER A 230 6.30 26.72 9.74
C SER A 230 7.47 25.74 9.64
N GLU A 231 8.52 26.11 8.93
CA GLU A 231 9.73 25.30 8.84
C GLU A 231 10.38 25.07 10.22
N GLU A 232 10.45 26.10 11.09
CA GLU A 232 11.01 25.94 12.43
C GLU A 232 10.17 25.01 13.32
N ASP A 233 8.84 25.11 13.22
CA ASP A 233 7.92 24.24 13.95
C ASP A 233 8.01 22.78 13.46
N ARG A 234 8.26 22.55 12.16
CA ARG A 234 8.52 21.20 11.63
C ARG A 234 9.81 20.61 12.20
N VAL A 235 10.88 21.39 12.32
CA VAL A 235 12.13 20.91 12.95
C VAL A 235 11.92 20.57 14.43
N ARG A 236 11.09 21.33 15.17
CA ARG A 236 10.68 20.94 16.53
C ARG A 236 9.89 19.64 16.53
N ARG A 237 8.88 19.53 15.65
CA ARG A 237 8.03 18.35 15.55
C ARG A 237 8.81 17.08 15.19
N ALA A 238 9.78 17.18 14.29
CA ALA A 238 10.65 16.06 13.90
C ALA A 238 11.40 15.48 15.11
N ARG A 239 11.90 16.35 16.00
CA ARG A 239 12.55 15.95 17.26
C ARG A 239 11.57 15.27 18.22
N GLU A 240 10.35 15.79 18.36
CA GLU A 240 9.32 15.21 19.25
C GLU A 240 8.93 13.78 18.85
N ILE A 241 8.80 13.51 17.55
CA ILE A 241 8.39 12.18 17.05
C ILE A 241 9.58 11.27 16.72
N GLY A 242 10.81 11.74 16.94
CA GLY A 242 12.05 10.98 16.77
C GLY A 242 12.35 10.61 15.31
N VAL A 243 12.20 11.56 14.38
CA VAL A 243 12.47 11.34 12.94
C VAL A 243 13.45 12.39 12.40
N PRO A 244 14.21 12.10 11.33
CA PRO A 244 15.02 13.10 10.65
C PRO A 244 14.16 14.28 10.13
N PRO A 245 14.61 15.54 10.27
CA PRO A 245 13.87 16.69 9.75
C PRO A 245 13.59 16.60 8.24
N GLU A 246 14.50 16.03 7.47
CA GLU A 246 14.43 15.96 6.01
C GLU A 246 13.26 15.10 5.53
N ILE A 247 12.98 13.98 6.21
CA ILE A 247 11.86 13.12 5.85
C ILE A 247 10.52 13.74 6.25
N LEU A 248 10.49 14.48 7.36
CA LEU A 248 9.29 15.23 7.76
C LEU A 248 9.02 16.38 6.78
N GLU A 249 10.06 17.11 6.37
CA GLU A 249 9.97 18.17 5.37
C GLU A 249 9.47 17.63 4.03
N LEU A 250 10.01 16.49 3.57
CA LEU A 250 9.53 15.82 2.36
C LEU A 250 8.05 15.47 2.47
N THR A 251 7.63 14.92 3.61
CA THR A 251 6.22 14.56 3.89
C THR A 251 5.32 15.79 3.87
N ALA A 252 5.73 16.88 4.52
CA ALA A 252 4.98 18.15 4.55
C ALA A 252 4.83 18.75 3.14
N ARG A 253 5.90 18.75 2.35
CA ARG A 253 5.88 19.24 0.96
C ARG A 253 4.97 18.40 0.06
N LEU A 254 4.98 17.08 0.22
CA LEU A 254 4.14 16.16 -0.55
C LEU A 254 2.68 16.14 -0.08
N LYS A 255 2.40 16.59 1.15
CA LYS A 255 1.09 16.47 1.83
C LYS A 255 0.59 15.01 1.89
N ARG A 256 1.51 14.07 1.91
CA ARG A 256 1.30 12.62 2.05
C ARG A 256 2.60 11.96 2.48
N LEU A 257 2.54 10.71 2.94
CA LEU A 257 3.74 9.91 3.11
C LEU A 257 4.50 9.79 1.78
N PRO A 258 5.85 9.79 1.80
CA PRO A 258 6.69 9.70 0.59
C PRO A 258 6.70 8.30 -0.05
N VAL A 259 5.89 7.37 0.47
CA VAL A 259 5.73 5.99 -0.02
C VAL A 259 4.25 5.64 -0.11
N VAL A 260 3.94 4.46 -0.65
CA VAL A 260 2.59 3.90 -0.67
C VAL A 260 2.12 3.57 0.76
N ASN A 261 0.87 3.89 1.09
CA ASN A 261 0.28 3.67 2.41
C ASN A 261 -1.03 2.87 2.33
N PHE A 262 -1.00 1.59 2.67
CA PHE A 262 -2.20 0.74 2.69
C PHE A 262 -2.88 0.74 4.05
N ALA A 263 -4.16 0.37 4.06
CA ALA A 263 -4.84 -0.03 5.28
C ALA A 263 -4.69 -1.53 5.51
N ALA A 264 -4.50 -1.94 6.76
CA ALA A 264 -4.50 -3.33 7.19
C ALA A 264 -5.05 -3.47 8.61
N GLY A 265 -5.60 -4.67 8.89
CA GLY A 265 -6.09 -5.07 10.20
C GLY A 265 -7.60 -4.86 10.37
N GLY A 266 -8.34 -5.97 10.50
CA GLY A 266 -9.75 -5.95 10.87
C GLY A 266 -10.75 -5.69 9.75
N ILE A 267 -10.31 -5.54 8.50
CA ILE A 267 -11.19 -5.46 7.33
C ILE A 267 -11.86 -6.84 7.12
N ALA A 268 -13.19 -6.88 7.15
CA ALA A 268 -13.97 -8.11 6.98
C ALA A 268 -15.07 -7.99 5.91
N THR A 269 -15.45 -6.77 5.54
CA THR A 269 -16.55 -6.49 4.61
C THR A 269 -16.11 -5.59 3.44
N PRO A 270 -16.85 -5.62 2.31
CA PRO A 270 -16.67 -4.66 1.22
C PRO A 270 -16.79 -3.20 1.69
N ALA A 271 -17.73 -2.90 2.60
CA ALA A 271 -17.88 -1.58 3.19
C ALA A 271 -16.65 -1.13 4.01
N ASP A 272 -16.03 -2.03 4.76
CA ASP A 272 -14.78 -1.73 5.50
C ASP A 272 -13.66 -1.34 4.53
N ALA A 273 -13.51 -2.09 3.43
CA ALA A 273 -12.49 -1.82 2.43
C ALA A 273 -12.72 -0.44 1.76
N ALA A 274 -13.95 -0.16 1.33
CA ALA A 274 -14.32 1.13 0.76
C ALA A 274 -14.10 2.30 1.75
N LEU A 275 -14.42 2.10 3.03
CA LEU A 275 -14.16 3.08 4.09
C LEU A 275 -12.67 3.40 4.19
N MET A 276 -11.80 2.39 4.17
CA MET A 276 -10.37 2.62 4.27
C MET A 276 -9.82 3.38 3.07
N MET A 277 -10.31 3.09 1.86
CA MET A 277 -9.97 3.87 0.66
C MET A 277 -10.45 5.32 0.77
N TRP A 278 -11.68 5.54 1.25
CA TRP A 278 -12.23 6.88 1.49
C TRP A 278 -11.42 7.70 2.51
N LEU A 279 -10.83 7.03 3.52
CA LEU A 279 -9.94 7.66 4.50
C LEU A 279 -8.55 8.02 3.95
N GLY A 280 -8.27 7.71 2.67
CA GLY A 280 -7.03 8.06 2.00
C GLY A 280 -5.98 6.95 1.95
N ALA A 281 -6.38 5.68 2.18
CA ALA A 281 -5.51 4.55 1.88
C ALA A 281 -5.23 4.46 0.38
N ASP A 282 -4.01 4.06 0.01
CA ASP A 282 -3.66 3.75 -1.37
C ASP A 282 -4.07 2.31 -1.77
N GLY A 283 -4.66 1.52 -0.87
CA GLY A 283 -5.02 0.10 -1.06
C GLY A 283 -5.25 -0.60 0.27
N VAL A 284 -5.60 -1.88 0.25
CA VAL A 284 -5.92 -2.65 1.48
C VAL A 284 -5.22 -4.01 1.55
N PHE A 285 -4.86 -4.42 2.76
CA PHE A 285 -4.46 -5.80 3.08
C PHE A 285 -5.62 -6.51 3.79
N VAL A 286 -6.00 -7.69 3.30
CA VAL A 286 -7.08 -8.49 3.88
C VAL A 286 -6.66 -9.95 3.99
N GLY A 287 -6.82 -10.53 5.17
CA GLY A 287 -6.48 -11.94 5.40
C GLY A 287 -7.62 -12.73 6.00
N SER A 288 -7.72 -12.68 7.32
CA SER A 288 -8.75 -13.40 8.06
C SER A 288 -10.19 -13.05 7.62
N GLY A 289 -10.43 -11.81 7.19
CA GLY A 289 -11.74 -11.39 6.70
C GLY A 289 -12.25 -12.22 5.51
N ILE A 290 -11.35 -12.71 4.66
CA ILE A 290 -11.68 -13.54 3.50
C ILE A 290 -11.64 -15.01 3.87
N PHE A 291 -10.48 -15.54 4.25
CA PHE A 291 -10.27 -16.99 4.35
C PHE A 291 -10.72 -17.61 5.69
N LYS A 292 -11.30 -16.82 6.60
CA LYS A 292 -12.07 -17.32 7.76
C LYS A 292 -13.58 -17.14 7.59
N SER A 293 -14.03 -16.67 6.44
CA SER A 293 -15.43 -16.70 6.05
C SER A 293 -15.83 -18.08 5.50
N GLN A 294 -17.13 -18.30 5.33
CA GLN A 294 -17.69 -19.47 4.66
C GLN A 294 -17.88 -19.25 3.15
N ASP A 295 -17.54 -18.06 2.65
CA ASP A 295 -17.68 -17.64 1.25
C ASP A 295 -16.41 -16.95 0.70
N PRO A 296 -15.21 -17.55 0.84
CA PRO A 296 -13.95 -16.86 0.57
C PRO A 296 -13.80 -16.34 -0.86
N GLN A 297 -14.25 -17.09 -1.88
CA GLN A 297 -14.14 -16.67 -3.29
C GLN A 297 -15.01 -15.43 -3.57
N VAL A 298 -16.31 -15.51 -3.27
CA VAL A 298 -17.26 -14.41 -3.48
C VAL A 298 -16.88 -13.19 -2.64
N ARG A 299 -16.39 -13.41 -1.41
CA ARG A 299 -15.95 -12.33 -0.53
C ARG A 299 -14.67 -11.66 -1.03
N ALA A 300 -13.73 -12.42 -1.58
CA ALA A 300 -12.53 -11.87 -2.22
C ALA A 300 -12.91 -10.96 -3.39
N GLU A 301 -13.77 -11.41 -4.30
CA GLU A 301 -14.26 -10.64 -5.45
C GLU A 301 -14.97 -9.35 -5.00
N ALA A 302 -15.86 -9.46 -4.01
CA ALA A 302 -16.59 -8.33 -3.46
C ALA A 302 -15.67 -7.27 -2.82
N ILE A 303 -14.65 -7.70 -2.09
CA ILE A 303 -13.67 -6.79 -1.48
C ILE A 303 -12.81 -6.11 -2.55
N VAL A 304 -12.41 -6.82 -3.60
CA VAL A 304 -11.67 -6.24 -4.74
C VAL A 304 -12.52 -5.21 -5.47
N LEU A 305 -13.78 -5.51 -5.75
CA LEU A 305 -14.72 -4.60 -6.39
C LEU A 305 -14.93 -3.32 -5.57
N ALA A 306 -15.22 -3.46 -4.27
CA ALA A 306 -15.42 -2.31 -3.39
C ALA A 306 -14.14 -1.50 -3.16
N THR A 307 -12.97 -2.12 -3.18
CA THR A 307 -11.68 -1.40 -3.07
C THR A 307 -11.39 -0.61 -4.33
N SER A 308 -11.65 -1.18 -5.51
CA SER A 308 -11.36 -0.53 -6.80
C SER A 308 -12.34 0.61 -7.10
N MET A 309 -13.62 0.41 -6.75
CA MET A 309 -14.72 1.33 -7.05
C MET A 309 -15.30 1.99 -5.79
N TRP A 310 -14.48 2.17 -4.76
CA TRP A 310 -14.89 2.74 -3.46
C TRP A 310 -15.59 4.11 -3.53
N PHE A 311 -15.34 4.86 -4.60
CA PHE A 311 -15.90 6.19 -4.85
C PHE A 311 -17.30 6.16 -5.46
N ASP A 312 -17.79 4.99 -5.88
CA ASP A 312 -19.12 4.77 -6.43
C ASP A 312 -19.99 4.00 -5.42
N PRO A 313 -20.90 4.67 -4.70
CA PRO A 313 -21.76 4.02 -3.71
C PRO A 313 -22.64 2.91 -4.28
N GLU A 314 -23.04 2.98 -5.56
CA GLU A 314 -23.89 1.95 -6.17
C GLU A 314 -23.11 0.64 -6.33
N ILE A 315 -21.85 0.73 -6.76
CA ILE A 315 -20.96 -0.44 -6.88
C ILE A 315 -20.58 -0.98 -5.49
N VAL A 316 -20.40 -0.11 -4.49
CA VAL A 316 -20.17 -0.58 -3.11
C VAL A 316 -21.40 -1.32 -2.57
N VAL A 317 -22.62 -0.89 -2.90
CA VAL A 317 -23.85 -1.63 -2.57
C VAL A 317 -23.91 -2.97 -3.27
N GLU A 318 -23.58 -3.03 -4.57
CA GLU A 318 -23.48 -4.28 -5.33
C GLU A 318 -22.49 -5.26 -4.68
N ALA A 319 -21.26 -4.79 -4.42
CA ALA A 319 -20.23 -5.58 -3.75
C ALA A 319 -20.69 -6.06 -2.37
N GLN A 320 -21.31 -5.20 -1.57
CA GLN A 320 -21.83 -5.57 -0.24
C GLN A 320 -22.97 -6.59 -0.33
N ALA A 321 -23.79 -6.55 -1.38
CA ALA A 321 -24.88 -7.50 -1.61
C ALA A 321 -24.38 -8.90 -2.05
N MET A 322 -23.14 -9.03 -2.53
CA MET A 322 -22.54 -10.33 -2.86
C MET A 322 -22.27 -11.20 -1.63
N VAL A 323 -22.10 -10.59 -0.45
CA VAL A 323 -21.69 -11.26 0.78
C VAL A 323 -22.78 -11.25 1.85
N SER A 324 -22.71 -12.20 2.78
CA SER A 324 -23.57 -12.22 3.97
C SER A 324 -22.74 -12.15 5.26
N GLU A 325 -23.19 -11.39 6.24
CA GLU A 325 -22.56 -11.35 7.57
C GLU A 325 -22.65 -12.69 8.31
N GLU A 326 -23.66 -13.51 8.02
CA GLU A 326 -23.79 -14.87 8.59
C GLU A 326 -22.62 -15.78 8.18
N LYS A 327 -22.01 -15.49 7.03
CA LYS A 327 -20.86 -16.22 6.49
C LYS A 327 -19.53 -15.58 6.86
N SER A 328 -19.54 -14.41 7.51
CA SER A 328 -18.33 -13.68 7.88
C SER A 328 -17.53 -14.39 8.96
N MET A 329 -16.29 -13.97 9.14
CA MET A 329 -15.49 -14.43 10.28
C MET A 329 -16.10 -13.97 11.60
N MET A 330 -15.95 -14.77 12.65
CA MET A 330 -16.35 -14.32 13.99
C MET A 330 -15.44 -13.20 14.47
N GLY A 331 -16.00 -12.01 14.68
CA GLY A 331 -15.29 -10.86 15.22
C GLY A 331 -14.87 -11.04 16.68
N ILE A 332 -13.81 -10.35 17.08
CA ILE A 332 -13.32 -10.28 18.46
C ILE A 332 -13.40 -8.82 18.91
N ASP A 333 -14.09 -8.56 20.02
CA ASP A 333 -14.09 -7.22 20.62
C ASP A 333 -12.71 -6.93 21.22
N ILE A 334 -12.06 -5.90 20.69
CA ILE A 334 -10.71 -5.46 21.09
C ILE A 334 -10.68 -5.10 22.57
N ARG A 335 -11.79 -4.63 23.16
CA ARG A 335 -11.87 -4.28 24.59
C ARG A 335 -11.76 -5.49 25.52
N GLN A 336 -11.96 -6.69 24.99
CA GLN A 336 -11.84 -7.93 25.74
C GLN A 336 -10.42 -8.50 25.69
N LEU A 337 -9.56 -7.99 24.80
CA LEU A 337 -8.17 -8.41 24.69
C LEU A 337 -7.33 -7.76 25.79
N LYS A 338 -6.46 -8.56 26.41
CA LYS A 338 -5.45 -8.05 27.33
C LYS A 338 -4.37 -7.28 26.57
N PRO A 339 -3.66 -6.34 27.23
CA PRO A 339 -2.58 -5.58 26.59
C PRO A 339 -1.53 -6.45 25.88
N GLU A 340 -1.16 -7.59 26.46
CA GLU A 340 -0.21 -8.55 25.89
C GLU A 340 -0.73 -9.30 24.64
N GLU A 341 -2.04 -9.31 24.42
CA GLU A 341 -2.70 -9.93 23.26
C GLU A 341 -2.85 -8.96 22.08
N LEU A 342 -2.61 -7.67 22.30
CA LEU A 342 -2.63 -6.66 21.25
C LEU A 342 -1.39 -6.84 20.35
N LEU A 343 -1.63 -7.07 19.06
CA LEU A 343 -0.56 -7.22 18.08
C LEU A 343 -0.04 -5.85 17.64
N GLN A 344 -0.92 -4.85 17.60
CA GLN A 344 -0.60 -3.51 17.11
C GLN A 344 0.45 -2.77 17.96
N VAL A 345 0.60 -3.14 19.23
CA VAL A 345 1.52 -2.47 20.16
C VAL A 345 2.95 -2.99 20.05
N ARG A 346 3.18 -4.06 19.28
CA ARG A 346 4.51 -4.66 19.09
C ARG A 346 5.37 -3.84 18.14
N GLY A 347 6.68 -3.81 18.40
CA GLY A 347 7.67 -3.02 17.67
C GLY A 347 7.81 -1.58 18.20
N VAL A 348 8.99 -0.99 17.99
CA VAL A 348 9.39 0.36 18.48
C VAL A 348 9.27 1.49 17.45
#